data_AF-A0A6G5AAW2-F1
#
_entry.id   AF-A0A6G5AAW2-F1
#
_cell.length_a   1.000
_cell.length_b   1.000
_cell.length_c   1.000
_cell.angle_alpha   90.00
_cell.angle_beta   90.00
_cell.angle_gamma   90.00
#
_symmetry.space_group_name_H-M   'P 1'
#
loop_
_entity.id
_entity.type
_entity.pdbx_description
1 polymer ?
#
loop_
_entity_poly.entity_id
_entity_poly.type
_entity_poly.pdbx_seq_one_letter_code
_entity_poly.pdbx_strand_id
1 'polypeptide(L)' 'MAASLEGYVNHTVSIITADGRHIVGTLKGFDQTINLILDESHERVYSSDHGVEQVPLGLYIVRGDNVYVSGETVGAC' A
#
# COMPACT_ATOMS: atom_id res chain seq x y z
N MET A 1 1.79 15.37 -13.28
CA MET A 1 2.46 14.11 -12.88
C MET A 1 1.45 13.30 -12.08
N ALA A 2 0.52 12.62 -12.76
CA ALA A 2 -0.53 11.82 -12.12
C ALA A 2 -0.92 10.66 -13.05
N ALA A 3 0.04 10.15 -13.83
CA ALA A 3 -0.23 9.36 -15.03
C ALA A 3 0.09 7.86 -14.89
N SER A 4 0.22 7.31 -13.68
CA SER A 4 0.66 5.91 -13.54
C SER A 4 -0.02 5.09 -12.45
N LEU A 5 -1.01 5.62 -11.71
CA LEU A 5 -1.74 4.85 -10.69
C LEU A 5 -2.95 4.07 -11.25
N GLU A 6 -3.49 4.49 -12.40
CA GLU A 6 -4.60 3.78 -13.06
C GLU A 6 -4.26 2.32 -13.36
N GLY A 7 -3.02 2.03 -13.76
CA GLY A 7 -2.55 0.68 -14.04
C GLY A 7 -2.39 -0.21 -12.81
N TYR A 8 -2.46 0.35 -11.60
CA TYR A 8 -2.37 -0.39 -10.35
C TYR A 8 -3.74 -0.60 -9.68
N VAL A 9 -4.83 -0.06 -10.27
CA VAL A 9 -6.18 -0.31 -9.74
C VAL A 9 -6.51 -1.79 -9.87
N ASN A 10 -7.07 -2.36 -8.80
CA ASN A 10 -7.30 -3.78 -8.59
C ASN A 10 -6.04 -4.67 -8.53
N HIS A 11 -4.86 -4.07 -8.41
CA HIS A 11 -3.62 -4.79 -8.17
C HIS A 11 -3.16 -4.62 -6.73
N THR A 12 -2.40 -5.61 -6.25
CA THR A 12 -1.69 -5.52 -4.98
C THR A 12 -0.60 -4.46 -5.10
N VAL A 13 -0.66 -3.49 -4.20
CA VAL A 13 0.34 -2.42 -4.10
C VAL A 13 0.95 -2.42 -2.73
N SER A 14 2.20 -1.99 -2.70
CA SER A 14 2.95 -1.75 -1.49
C SER A 14 3.10 -0.24 -1.29
N ILE A 15 2.67 0.24 -0.13
CA ILE A 15 2.64 1.66 0.22
C ILE A 15 3.54 1.90 1.42
N ILE A 16 4.43 2.86 1.27
CA ILE A 16 5.23 3.40 2.38
C ILE A 16 4.74 4.81 2.65
N THR A 17 4.24 5.01 3.86
CA THR A 17 3.82 6.32 4.35
C THR A 17 5.02 7.06 4.93
N ALA A 18 4.97 8.40 4.94
CA ALA A 18 6.08 9.22 5.44
C ALA A 18 6.40 9.06 6.93
N ASP A 19 5.49 8.47 7.71
CA ASP A 19 5.70 8.08 9.11
C ASP A 19 6.47 6.75 9.25
N GLY A 20 6.85 6.10 8.14
CA GLY A 20 7.63 4.87 8.10
C GLY A 20 6.81 3.59 8.16
N ARG A 21 5.48 3.65 8.04
CA ARG A 21 4.65 2.45 8.01
C ARG A 21 4.66 1.81 6.62
N HIS A 22 4.66 0.48 6.61
CA HIS A 22 4.62 -0.31 5.39
C HIS A 22 3.30 -1.04 5.29
N ILE A 23 2.47 -0.64 4.33
CA ILE A 23 1.11 -1.18 4.15
C ILE A 23 1.06 -1.88 2.80
N VAL A 24 0.55 -3.10 2.78
CA VAL A 24 0.31 -3.86 1.56
C VAL A 24 -1.18 -4.13 1.45
N GLY A 25 -1.75 -3.91 0.28
CA GLY A 25 -3.17 -4.13 0.04
C GLY A 25 -3.54 -3.98 -1.43
N THR A 26 -4.80 -4.26 -1.76
CA THR A 26 -5.31 -4.11 -3.12
C THR A 26 -5.80 -2.67 -3.32
N LEU A 27 -5.23 -1.95 -4.28
CA LEU A 27 -5.68 -0.59 -4.60
C LEU A 27 -7.05 -0.63 -5.27
N LYS A 28 -8.09 -0.14 -4.59
CA LYS A 28 -9.45 -0.05 -5.17
C LYS A 28 -9.72 1.27 -5.86
N GLY A 29 -9.06 2.32 -5.43
CA GLY A 29 -9.25 3.64 -5.99
C GLY A 29 -8.26 4.65 -5.43
N PHE A 30 -8.10 5.74 -6.16
CA PHE A 30 -7.29 6.87 -5.76
C PHE A 30 -7.97 8.16 -6.20
N ASP A 31 -7.59 9.30 -5.60
CA ASP A 31 -8.03 10.62 -6.05
C ASP A 31 -6.86 11.49 -6.55
N GLN A 32 -7.19 12.70 -7.03
CA GLN A 32 -6.22 13.65 -7.56
C GLN A 32 -5.25 14.19 -6.50
N THR A 33 -5.57 14.01 -5.22
CA THR A 33 -4.73 14.36 -4.07
C THR A 33 -4.01 13.15 -3.47
N ILE A 34 -3.95 12.04 -4.22
CA ILE A 34 -3.25 10.80 -3.82
C ILE A 34 -3.79 10.22 -2.51
N ASN A 35 -5.09 10.41 -2.22
CA ASN A 35 -5.76 9.60 -1.22
C ASN A 35 -6.03 8.22 -1.82
N LEU A 36 -5.56 7.16 -1.17
CA LEU A 36 -5.61 5.79 -1.67
C LEU A 36 -6.61 4.97 -0.85
N ILE A 37 -7.43 4.20 -1.54
CA ILE A 37 -8.35 3.24 -0.94
C ILE A 37 -7.76 1.85 -1.13
N LEU A 38 -7.42 1.19 -0.03
CA LEU A 38 -6.88 -0.16 -0.01
C LEU A 38 -7.89 -1.12 0.58
N ASP A 39 -8.03 -2.27 -0.06
CA ASP A 39 -8.83 -3.39 0.42
C ASP A 39 -7.91 -4.56 0.80
N GLU A 40 -8.39 -5.41 1.71
CA GLU A 40 -7.63 -6.55 2.25
C GLU A 40 -6.21 -6.17 2.71
N SER A 41 -6.07 -4.98 3.28
CA SER A 41 -4.77 -4.43 3.62
C SER A 41 -4.22 -4.99 4.93
N HIS A 42 -2.90 -5.08 5.00
CA HIS A 42 -2.14 -5.45 6.20
C HIS A 42 -0.88 -4.58 6.32
N GLU A 43 -0.51 -4.24 7.55
CA GLU A 43 0.73 -3.56 7.85
C GLU A 43 1.84 -4.59 8.07
N ARG A 44 2.98 -4.40 7.39
CA ARG A 44 4.19 -5.20 7.58
C ARG A 44 5.09 -4.50 8.57
N VAL A 45 5.23 -5.10 9.74
CA VAL A 45 6.13 -4.60 10.79
C VAL A 45 7.43 -5.41 10.74
N TYR A 46 8.54 -4.72 10.48
CA TYR A 46 9.86 -5.32 10.44
C TYR A 46 10.53 -5.19 11.80
N SER A 47 10.92 -6.34 12.37
CA SER A 47 11.68 -6.40 13.62
C SER A 47 13.06 -7.01 13.35
N SER A 48 14.08 -6.60 14.11
CA SER A 48 15.42 -7.19 14.00
C SER A 48 15.51 -8.58 14.63
N ASP A 49 14.70 -8.81 15.68
CA ASP A 49 14.73 -10.02 16.50
C ASP A 49 13.66 -11.05 16.10
N HIS A 50 12.63 -10.61 15.37
CA HIS A 50 11.48 -11.42 14.96
C HIS A 50 11.24 -11.29 13.46
N GLY A 51 10.62 -12.31 12.86
CA GLY A 51 10.23 -12.27 11.45
C GLY A 51 9.24 -11.14 11.15
N VAL A 52 8.94 -10.92 9.87
CA VAL A 52 7.98 -9.90 9.44
C VAL A 52 6.60 -10.23 10.00
N GLU A 53 6.06 -9.33 10.81
CA GLU A 53 4.70 -9.45 11.34
C GLU A 53 3.73 -8.75 10.39
N GLN A 54 2.59 -9.39 10.15
CA GLN A 54 1.52 -8.83 9.32
C GLN A 54 0.32 -8.53 10.19
N VAL A 55 0.03 -7.24 10.39
CA VAL A 55 -1.10 -6.77 11.17
C VAL A 55 -2.26 -6.47 10.22
N PRO A 56 -3.38 -7.23 10.25
CA PRO A 56 -4.49 -7.02 9.34
C PRO A 56 -5.21 -5.70 9.65
N LEU A 57 -5.42 -4.88 8.62
CA LEU A 57 -6.15 -3.61 8.69
C LEU A 57 -7.51 -3.70 7.96
N GLY A 58 -7.62 -4.54 6.93
CA GLY A 58 -8.83 -4.68 6.12
C GLY A 58 -9.00 -3.53 5.15
N LEU A 59 -10.15 -2.84 5.18
CA LEU A 59 -10.37 -1.65 4.37
C LEU A 59 -9.65 -0.46 5.01
N TYR A 60 -8.65 0.09 4.32
CA TYR A 60 -7.81 1.16 4.84
C TYR A 60 -7.71 2.32 3.86
N ILE A 61 -7.92 3.54 4.36
CA ILE A 61 -7.80 4.77 3.56
C ILE A 61 -6.52 5.47 3.97
N VAL A 62 -5.57 5.55 3.04
CA VAL A 62 -4.35 6.33 3.21
C VAL A 62 -4.62 7.73 2.71
N ARG A 63 -4.43 8.73 3.58
CA ARG A 63 -4.54 10.14 3.20
C ARG A 63 -3.15 10.75 3.09
N GLY A 64 -2.87 11.43 1.99
CA GLY A 64 -1.79 12.41 1.98
C GLY A 64 -0.93 12.48 0.73
N ASP A 65 -0.33 13.64 0.58
CA ASP A 65 0.58 14.02 -0.50
C ASP A 65 1.96 13.33 -0.38
N ASN A 66 2.25 12.68 0.75
CA ASN A 66 3.54 12.07 1.09
C ASN A 66 3.44 10.54 1.23
N VAL A 67 2.88 9.90 0.21
CA VAL A 67 2.83 8.43 0.10
C VAL A 67 3.71 7.97 -1.05
N TYR A 68 4.52 6.94 -0.81
CA TYR A 68 5.24 6.25 -1.86
C TYR A 68 4.48 4.97 -2.21
N VAL A 69 4.08 4.85 -3.47
CA VAL A 69 3.37 3.67 -3.99
C VAL A 69 4.32 2.90 -4.89
N SER A 70 4.52 1.62 -4.58
CA SER A 70 5.22 0.66 -5.43
C SER A 70 4.27 -0.43 -5.87
N GLY A 71 4.19 -0.68 -7.17
CA GLY A 71 3.50 -1.85 -7.70
C GLY A 71 4.27 -3.11 -7.34
N GLU A 72 3.67 -4.01 -6.58
CA GLU A 72 4.25 -5.33 -6.33
C GLU A 72 3.81 -6.24 -7.49
N THR A 73 4.71 -6.49 -8.44
CA THR A 73 4.53 -7.62 -9.35
C THR A 73 4.63 -8.86 -8.49
N VAL A 74 3.50 -9.46 -8.14
CA VAL A 74 3.46 -10.74 -7.42
C VAL A 74 4.28 -11.72 -8.24
N GLY A 75 5.49 -12.02 -7.76
CA GLY A 75 6.30 -13.09 -8.28
C GLY A 75 5.50 -14.38 -8.10
N ALA A 76 4.98 -14.91 -9.19
CA ALA A 76 4.49 -16.27 -9.23
C ALA A 76 5.65 -17.18 -8.82
N CYS A 77 5.54 -17.79 -7.63
CA CYS A 77 6.23 -19.03 -7.33
C CYS A 77 5.55 -20.18 -8.09
#